data_AF-W1RUX6-F1
#
_entry.id   AF-W1RUX6-F1
#
_cell.length_a   1.000
_cell.length_b   1.000
_cell.length_c   1.000
_cell.angle_alpha   90.00
_cell.angle_beta   90.00
_cell.angle_gamma   90.00
#
_symmetry.space_group_name_H-M   'P 1'
#
loop_
_entity.id
_entity.type
_entity.pdbx_description
1 polymer ?
#
loop_
_entity_poly.entity_id
_entity_poly.type
_entity_poly.pdbx_seq_one_letter_code
_entity_poly.pdbx_strand_id
1 'polypeptide(L)'
;MDVTFPDYAGALALDQSQDDLFLFNSRINLVRASGVSQRLSTPIISPSFNQEVNALFEREIAKGVVNPMLVGAIPFDMSQPTQLVAPTWSERVTSLTSGLSPFLDKDFSHHVSDHAFSPNHADFLTMIDQALSTFEQGQLKKVVLSKILNIELDKVVDIPRLLANIMGQNPNAYHFSVPLENSILIGASPELLIRKQGTKMFSNPLAGSAKRLQNAEADQRAAETLSKSIKDQYEHRLVVESIRSSLVGLVDNLNVPDEPSVISTPTMWHLSTEIEATLRGESTTSIFDIIKSMHPTPAMCGTPTQLAKRHIDILEPHPRGFFSGLVGWCDAQGNGEWAIAIRCAEVTGNKVALFAGAGVVSGSSPESEWLETSAKMRTMINAFGIKEDVI
;
A
#
# COMPACT_ATOMS: atom_id res chain seq x y z
N MET A 1 21.00 -1.02 33.00
CA MET A 1 21.84 -0.48 31.92
C MET A 1 22.33 -1.67 31.14
N ASP A 2 21.57 -2.04 30.11
CA ASP A 2 21.93 -3.13 29.20
C ASP A 2 21.92 -2.55 27.79
N VAL A 3 23.04 -2.73 27.10
CA VAL A 3 23.52 -1.86 26.03
C VAL A 3 23.35 -2.60 24.71
N THR A 4 22.12 -2.65 24.19
CA THR A 4 21.79 -3.17 22.83
C THR A 4 20.65 -2.41 22.14
N PHE A 5 20.31 -1.22 22.64
CA PHE A 5 19.38 -0.28 22.00
C PHE A 5 19.93 0.69 20.90
N PRO A 6 21.25 0.86 20.60
CA PRO A 6 21.67 2.04 19.81
C PRO A 6 21.41 1.98 18.30
N ASP A 7 21.49 0.81 17.66
CA ASP A 7 21.63 0.78 16.19
C ASP A 7 20.33 1.09 15.42
N TYR A 8 19.17 0.85 16.03
CA TYR A 8 17.88 1.24 15.45
C TYR A 8 17.38 2.59 15.95
N ALA A 9 17.68 2.91 17.20
CA ALA A 9 17.46 4.25 17.73
C ALA A 9 18.22 5.27 16.88
N GLY A 10 19.41 5.01 16.33
CA GLY A 10 20.06 5.98 15.43
C GLY A 10 19.35 6.23 14.09
N ALA A 11 18.64 5.24 13.53
CA ALA A 11 17.95 5.37 12.25
C ALA A 11 16.55 6.03 12.38
N LEU A 12 15.89 5.83 13.53
CA LEU A 12 14.56 6.37 13.85
C LEU A 12 14.60 7.58 14.82
N ALA A 13 15.62 7.69 15.66
CA ALA A 13 15.92 8.88 16.47
C ALA A 13 16.79 9.82 15.63
N LEU A 14 16.14 10.52 14.72
CA LEU A 14 16.56 11.87 14.42
C LEU A 14 16.08 12.73 15.59
N ASP A 15 17.03 13.12 16.43
CA ASP A 15 16.84 14.14 17.46
C ASP A 15 16.43 15.45 16.77
N GLN A 16 15.12 15.68 16.60
CA GLN A 16 14.40 16.93 16.84
C GLN A 16 12.93 16.88 16.36
N SER A 17 12.03 17.06 17.34
CA SER A 17 10.58 17.29 17.30
C SER A 17 9.68 16.12 16.89
N GLN A 18 9.04 15.56 17.92
CA GLN A 18 7.82 14.76 17.89
C GLN A 18 6.73 15.50 17.07
N ASP A 19 6.28 14.87 15.98
CA ASP A 19 4.86 14.52 15.72
C ASP A 19 4.50 14.39 14.23
N ASP A 20 5.33 14.88 13.29
CA ASP A 20 5.03 14.85 11.84
C ASP A 20 6.19 14.32 10.98
N LEU A 21 6.69 13.12 11.26
CA LEU A 21 7.69 12.47 10.41
C LEU A 21 7.01 11.62 9.32
N PHE A 22 7.14 12.05 8.07
CA PHE A 22 6.95 11.17 6.93
C PHE A 22 8.14 10.23 6.81
N LEU A 23 7.86 8.93 6.64
CA LEU A 23 8.86 7.93 6.32
C LEU A 23 8.34 7.03 5.19
N PHE A 24 9.21 6.77 4.21
CA PHE A 24 9.00 5.75 3.18
C PHE A 24 10.30 4.98 2.96
N ASN A 25 10.30 3.67 3.24
CA ASN A 25 11.45 2.79 3.09
C ASN A 25 11.13 1.65 2.11
N SER A 26 11.81 1.65 0.97
CA SER A 26 11.82 0.55 -0.01
C SER A 26 13.14 -0.23 0.08
N ARG A 27 13.36 -1.21 -0.81
CA ARG A 27 14.63 -1.95 -0.87
C ARG A 27 15.82 -1.10 -1.28
N ILE A 28 15.58 0.04 -1.92
CA ILE A 28 16.64 0.87 -2.51
C ILE A 28 16.68 2.29 -1.94
N ASN A 29 15.55 2.83 -1.48
CA ASN A 29 15.44 4.18 -0.95
C ASN A 29 14.93 4.17 0.48
N LEU A 30 15.53 5.01 1.33
CA LEU A 30 14.88 5.53 2.53
C LEU A 30 14.64 7.02 2.31
N VAL A 31 13.38 7.43 2.38
CA VAL A 31 12.95 8.83 2.38
C VAL A 31 12.43 9.18 3.76
N ARG A 32 12.98 10.24 4.34
CA ARG A 32 12.52 10.85 5.58
C ARG A 32 12.21 12.30 5.33
N ALA A 33 11.13 12.80 5.93
CA ALA A 33 10.73 14.18 5.77
C ALA A 33 9.99 14.67 7.02
N SER A 34 10.19 15.92 7.38
CA SER A 34 9.52 16.54 8.52
C SER A 34 9.10 17.98 8.23
N GLY A 35 8.03 18.38 8.92
CA GLY A 35 7.36 19.67 8.76
C GLY A 35 6.70 19.87 7.39
N VAL A 36 6.01 20.99 7.24
CA VAL A 36 5.19 21.28 6.05
C VAL A 36 5.50 22.69 5.56
N SER A 37 6.20 22.78 4.42
CA SER A 37 6.48 24.04 3.72
C SER A 37 5.30 24.44 2.82
N GLN A 38 4.71 23.46 2.13
CA GLN A 38 3.51 23.62 1.30
C GLN A 38 2.65 22.35 1.36
N ARG A 39 1.33 22.51 1.22
CA ARG A 39 0.37 21.40 1.05
C ARG A 39 -0.18 21.39 -0.37
N LEU A 40 -0.40 20.20 -0.92
CA LEU A 40 -1.14 19.97 -2.15
C LEU A 40 -2.28 19.00 -1.87
N SER A 41 -3.50 19.54 -1.88
CA SER A 41 -4.75 18.79 -1.64
C SER A 41 -5.60 18.62 -2.89
N THR A 42 -5.13 19.11 -4.03
CA THR A 42 -5.81 19.00 -5.31
C THR A 42 -5.95 17.53 -5.70
N PRO A 43 -7.16 17.03 -6.04
CA PRO A 43 -7.34 15.66 -6.51
C PRO A 43 -6.43 15.35 -7.69
N ILE A 44 -5.83 14.16 -7.72
CA ILE A 44 -4.86 13.79 -8.76
C ILE A 44 -5.47 13.79 -10.17
N ILE A 45 -6.77 13.51 -10.32
CA ILE A 45 -7.44 13.60 -11.63
C ILE A 45 -7.66 15.04 -12.11
N SER A 46 -7.41 16.05 -11.27
CA SER A 46 -7.59 17.45 -11.68
C SER A 46 -6.70 17.78 -12.89
N PRO A 47 -7.22 18.44 -13.93
CA PRO A 47 -6.42 18.90 -15.06
C PRO A 47 -5.24 19.80 -14.65
N SER A 48 -5.38 20.55 -13.55
CA SER A 48 -4.35 21.44 -13.01
C SER A 48 -3.27 20.74 -12.19
N PHE A 49 -3.45 19.46 -11.83
CA PHE A 49 -2.63 18.79 -10.82
C PHE A 49 -1.12 18.86 -11.12
N ASN A 50 -0.69 18.51 -12.33
CA ASN A 50 0.74 18.57 -12.69
C ASN A 50 1.28 20.00 -12.70
N GLN A 51 0.46 20.98 -13.12
CA GLN A 51 0.86 22.38 -13.12
C GLN A 51 1.07 22.87 -11.68
N GLU A 52 0.21 22.45 -10.75
CA GLU A 52 0.34 22.79 -9.34
C GLU A 52 1.55 22.13 -8.68
N VAL A 53 1.86 20.87 -9.02
CA VAL A 53 3.09 20.18 -8.59
C VAL A 53 4.33 20.96 -9.07
N ASN A 54 4.38 21.33 -10.35
CA ASN A 54 5.52 22.08 -10.90
C ASN A 54 5.67 23.45 -10.22
N ALA A 55 4.57 24.19 -10.08
CA ALA A 55 4.58 25.48 -9.41
C ALA A 55 4.99 25.37 -7.93
N LEU A 56 4.63 24.26 -7.26
CA LEU A 56 5.07 23.96 -5.90
C LEU A 56 6.59 23.78 -5.85
N PHE A 57 7.17 22.97 -6.76
CA PHE A 57 8.62 22.78 -6.83
C PHE A 57 9.37 24.08 -7.18
N GLU A 58 8.87 24.87 -8.13
CA GLU A 58 9.44 26.18 -8.47
C GLU A 58 9.50 27.11 -7.25
N ARG A 59 8.44 27.13 -6.42
CA ARG A 59 8.42 27.90 -5.17
C ARG A 59 9.42 27.39 -4.14
N GLU A 60 9.60 26.08 -4.00
CA GLU A 60 10.62 25.53 -3.08
C GLU A 60 12.05 25.81 -3.57
N ILE A 61 12.30 25.70 -4.88
CA ILE A 61 13.60 26.08 -5.47
C ILE A 61 13.88 27.57 -5.24
N ALA A 62 12.88 28.43 -5.41
CA ALA A 62 13.02 29.87 -5.14
C ALA A 62 13.31 30.21 -3.67
N LYS A 63 12.93 29.33 -2.72
CA LYS A 63 13.32 29.40 -1.30
C LYS A 63 14.74 28.88 -1.04
N GLY A 64 15.44 28.38 -2.06
CA GLY A 64 16.78 27.80 -1.94
C GLY A 64 16.80 26.32 -1.59
N VAL A 65 15.67 25.61 -1.64
CA VAL A 65 15.64 24.15 -1.42
C VAL A 65 16.27 23.44 -2.61
N VAL A 66 17.36 22.71 -2.36
CA VAL A 66 18.04 21.89 -3.36
C VAL A 66 17.30 20.56 -3.49
N ASN A 67 16.87 20.21 -4.71
CA ASN A 67 16.11 18.99 -5.02
C ASN A 67 14.85 18.81 -4.13
N PRO A 68 13.87 19.72 -4.19
CA PRO A 68 12.67 19.59 -3.36
C PRO A 68 11.91 18.31 -3.70
N MET A 69 11.27 17.75 -2.67
CA MET A 69 10.48 16.53 -2.73
C MET A 69 9.01 16.83 -2.44
N LEU A 70 8.13 16.02 -3.01
CA LEU A 70 6.72 15.95 -2.66
C LEU A 70 6.48 14.55 -2.10
N VAL A 71 5.96 14.48 -0.88
CA VAL A 71 5.74 13.22 -0.15
C VAL A 71 4.28 13.14 0.33
N GLY A 72 3.77 11.94 0.57
CA GLY A 72 2.49 11.77 1.25
C GLY A 72 1.64 10.64 0.69
N ALA A 73 0.31 10.85 0.70
CA ALA A 73 -0.67 9.85 0.29
C ALA A 73 -1.67 10.38 -0.77
N ILE A 74 -2.09 9.48 -1.66
CA ILE A 74 -3.13 9.68 -2.68
C ILE A 74 -4.27 8.70 -2.35
N PRO A 75 -5.53 9.16 -2.28
CA PRO A 75 -6.66 8.29 -1.94
C PRO A 75 -6.99 7.28 -3.05
N PHE A 76 -7.66 6.18 -2.68
CA PHE A 76 -8.15 5.17 -3.64
C PHE A 76 -9.10 5.79 -4.67
N ASP A 77 -10.02 6.63 -4.21
CA ASP A 77 -10.80 7.47 -5.09
C ASP A 77 -9.97 8.70 -5.51
N MET A 78 -9.36 8.63 -6.68
CA MET A 78 -8.52 9.70 -7.23
C MET A 78 -9.24 11.05 -7.44
N SER A 79 -10.57 11.11 -7.29
CA SER A 79 -11.34 12.36 -7.27
C SER A 79 -11.36 13.06 -5.91
N GLN A 80 -10.96 12.37 -4.85
CA GLN A 80 -10.84 12.93 -3.51
C GLN A 80 -9.53 13.72 -3.34
N PRO A 81 -9.47 14.66 -2.39
CA PRO A 81 -8.28 15.43 -2.10
C PRO A 81 -7.06 14.56 -1.76
N THR A 82 -5.91 14.91 -2.32
CA THR A 82 -4.64 14.30 -1.92
C THR A 82 -4.18 14.81 -0.55
N GLN A 83 -3.27 14.08 0.09
CA GLN A 83 -2.54 14.58 1.26
C GLN A 83 -1.05 14.53 0.97
N LEU A 84 -0.62 15.48 0.13
CA LEU A 84 0.76 15.63 -0.29
C LEU A 84 1.35 16.90 0.32
N VAL A 85 2.62 16.82 0.70
CA VAL A 85 3.36 17.92 1.31
C VAL A 85 4.73 18.08 0.66
N ALA A 86 5.11 19.33 0.40
CA ALA A 86 6.51 19.69 0.29
C ALA A 86 7.00 19.91 1.73
N PRO A 87 7.91 19.08 2.24
CA PRO A 87 8.34 19.18 3.62
C PRO A 87 9.34 20.33 3.80
N THR A 88 9.46 20.85 5.03
CA THR A 88 10.49 21.84 5.36
C THR A 88 11.89 21.23 5.38
N TRP A 89 11.98 19.95 5.73
CA TRP A 89 13.20 19.17 5.69
C TRP A 89 12.92 17.81 5.07
N SER A 90 13.81 17.34 4.21
CA SER A 90 13.75 15.97 3.68
C SER A 90 15.14 15.44 3.37
N GLU A 91 15.23 14.12 3.37
CA GLU A 91 16.43 13.40 3.02
C GLU A 91 16.05 12.12 2.27
N ARG A 92 16.85 11.79 1.25
CA ARG A 92 16.80 10.51 0.54
C ARG A 92 18.16 9.84 0.62
N VAL A 93 18.24 8.72 1.32
CA VAL A 93 19.45 7.90 1.47
C VAL A 93 19.23 6.48 0.99
N THR A 94 20.29 5.68 0.97
CA THR A 94 20.21 4.24 0.70
C THR A 94 19.34 3.56 1.76
N SER A 95 18.58 2.55 1.32
CA SER A 95 17.69 1.76 2.18
C SER A 95 18.39 1.12 3.38
N LEU A 96 17.61 0.91 4.45
CA LEU A 96 18.02 0.21 5.67
C LEU A 96 18.07 -1.34 5.54
N THR A 97 17.95 -1.91 4.33
CA THR A 97 17.81 -3.37 4.12
C THR A 97 18.89 -4.23 4.78
N SER A 98 20.12 -3.73 4.91
CA SER A 98 21.20 -4.42 5.64
C SER A 98 21.16 -4.05 7.12
N GLY A 99 20.74 -4.98 7.98
CA GLY A 99 20.81 -4.82 9.44
C GLY A 99 19.46 -4.65 10.13
N LEU A 100 18.35 -4.87 9.42
CA LEU A 100 17.06 -4.92 10.09
C LEU A 100 16.96 -6.18 10.98
N SER A 101 17.50 -6.13 12.20
CA SER A 101 17.20 -7.11 13.23
C SER A 101 15.72 -6.99 13.59
N PRO A 102 14.97 -8.09 13.80
CA PRO A 102 13.60 -7.99 14.27
C PRO A 102 13.60 -7.30 15.64
N PHE A 103 13.27 -6.01 15.64
CA PHE A 103 12.91 -5.29 16.85
C PHE A 103 11.55 -5.85 17.26
N LEU A 104 11.58 -6.99 17.95
CA LEU A 104 10.43 -7.53 18.66
C LEU A 104 10.54 -6.97 20.06
N ASP A 105 10.11 -5.73 20.21
CA ASP A 105 9.90 -5.14 21.51
C ASP A 105 8.76 -5.90 22.19
N LYS A 106 9.12 -6.88 23.02
CA LYS A 106 8.15 -7.75 23.70
C LYS A 106 7.25 -6.98 24.67
N ASP A 107 7.69 -5.78 25.08
CA ASP A 107 6.95 -4.88 25.95
C ASP A 107 6.08 -3.89 25.15
N PHE A 108 6.22 -3.87 23.81
CA PHE A 108 5.28 -3.21 22.91
C PHE A 108 4.04 -4.08 22.71
N SER A 109 3.17 -4.06 23.69
CA SER A 109 1.86 -4.72 23.65
C SER A 109 0.75 -3.74 23.96
N HIS A 110 -0.40 -3.94 23.33
CA HIS A 110 -1.63 -3.20 23.60
C HIS A 110 -2.74 -4.19 23.96
N HIS A 111 -3.64 -3.75 24.84
CA HIS A 111 -4.86 -4.46 25.16
C HIS A 111 -6.03 -3.84 24.41
N VAL A 112 -6.93 -4.68 23.94
CA VAL A 112 -8.10 -4.23 23.17
C VAL A 112 -9.27 -4.01 24.12
N SER A 113 -9.73 -2.77 24.22
CA SER A 113 -10.90 -2.42 25.04
C SER A 113 -12.21 -2.60 24.30
N ASP A 114 -12.22 -2.33 22.99
CA ASP A 114 -13.36 -2.56 22.11
C ASP A 114 -12.87 -2.84 20.69
N HIS A 115 -13.62 -3.66 19.94
CA HIS A 115 -13.36 -3.87 18.52
C HIS A 115 -14.62 -4.26 17.76
N ALA A 116 -14.70 -3.83 16.50
CA ALA A 116 -15.80 -4.18 15.63
C ALA A 116 -15.36 -4.21 14.16
N PHE A 117 -15.88 -5.20 13.44
CA PHE A 117 -15.79 -5.22 11.98
C PHE A 117 -16.87 -4.35 11.34
N SER A 118 -16.49 -3.62 10.30
CA SER A 118 -17.41 -2.87 9.43
C SER A 118 -17.07 -3.17 7.97
N PRO A 119 -17.94 -3.87 7.22
CA PRO A 119 -19.15 -4.60 7.68
C PRO A 119 -18.82 -5.72 8.69
N ASN A 120 -19.83 -6.20 9.43
CA ASN A 120 -19.69 -7.44 10.22
C ASN A 120 -19.59 -8.68 9.30
N HIS A 121 -19.37 -9.87 9.88
CA HIS A 121 -19.22 -11.12 9.12
C HIS A 121 -20.40 -11.40 8.18
N ALA A 122 -21.63 -11.40 8.68
CA ALA A 122 -22.82 -11.71 7.88
C ALA A 122 -23.03 -10.70 6.72
N ASP A 123 -22.81 -9.42 6.99
CA ASP A 123 -22.94 -8.36 5.99
C ASP A 123 -21.82 -8.46 4.94
N PHE A 124 -20.59 -8.79 5.34
CA PHE A 124 -19.48 -9.02 4.40
C PHE A 124 -19.78 -10.20 3.47
N LEU A 125 -20.25 -11.33 4.01
CA LEU A 125 -20.63 -12.50 3.21
C LEU A 125 -21.72 -12.12 2.20
N THR A 126 -22.73 -11.36 2.63
CA THR A 126 -23.80 -10.85 1.76
C THR A 126 -23.25 -9.97 0.63
N MET A 127 -22.27 -9.11 0.91
CA MET A 127 -21.60 -8.29 -0.12
C MET A 127 -20.87 -9.15 -1.15
N ILE A 128 -20.21 -10.23 -0.73
CA ILE A 128 -19.55 -11.17 -1.65
C ILE A 128 -20.58 -11.87 -2.54
N ASP A 129 -21.69 -12.36 -1.98
CA ASP A 129 -22.75 -13.03 -2.74
C ASP A 129 -23.41 -12.09 -3.78
N GLN A 130 -23.62 -10.82 -3.41
CA GLN A 130 -24.13 -9.79 -4.34
C GLN A 130 -23.14 -9.52 -5.49
N ALA A 131 -21.84 -9.48 -5.21
CA ALA A 131 -20.82 -9.35 -6.25
C ALA A 131 -20.80 -10.58 -7.18
N LEU A 132 -20.91 -11.79 -6.63
CA LEU A 132 -20.94 -13.04 -7.40
C LEU A 132 -22.16 -13.11 -8.34
N SER A 133 -23.33 -12.68 -7.88
CA SER A 133 -24.56 -12.62 -8.70
C SER A 133 -24.44 -11.64 -9.88
N THR A 134 -23.60 -10.61 -9.75
CA THR A 134 -23.33 -9.66 -10.85
C THR A 134 -22.50 -10.30 -11.96
N PHE A 135 -21.58 -11.22 -11.62
CA PHE A 135 -20.72 -11.89 -12.61
C PHE A 135 -21.51 -12.77 -13.57
N GLU A 136 -22.65 -13.33 -13.14
CA GLU A 136 -23.54 -14.13 -13.98
C GLU A 136 -24.08 -13.35 -15.19
N GLN A 137 -24.17 -12.03 -15.07
CA GLN A 137 -24.60 -11.12 -16.14
C GLN A 137 -23.46 -10.76 -17.10
N GLY A 138 -22.23 -11.20 -16.82
CA GLY A 138 -21.05 -11.05 -17.69
C GLY A 138 -20.43 -9.66 -17.78
N GLN A 139 -20.99 -8.67 -17.08
CA GLN A 139 -20.56 -7.27 -17.18
C GLN A 139 -19.31 -6.98 -16.35
N LEU A 140 -19.14 -7.68 -15.23
CA LEU A 140 -18.05 -7.55 -14.28
C LEU A 140 -17.29 -8.88 -14.20
N LYS A 141 -15.96 -8.85 -14.25
CA LYS A 141 -15.09 -10.03 -14.22
C LYS A 141 -14.40 -10.21 -12.87
N LYS A 142 -14.09 -9.09 -12.21
CA LYS A 142 -13.41 -9.03 -10.92
C LYS A 142 -13.88 -7.80 -10.16
N VAL A 143 -14.06 -7.92 -8.86
CA VAL A 143 -14.17 -6.79 -7.93
C VAL A 143 -13.45 -7.13 -6.63
N VAL A 144 -12.77 -6.15 -6.05
CA VAL A 144 -12.12 -6.28 -4.76
C VAL A 144 -13.04 -5.64 -3.74
N LEU A 145 -13.49 -6.40 -2.76
CA LEU A 145 -14.32 -5.91 -1.66
C LEU A 145 -13.53 -5.97 -0.35
N SER A 146 -13.79 -5.04 0.55
CA SER A 146 -12.99 -4.82 1.74
C SER A 146 -13.81 -4.59 2.99
N LYS A 147 -13.15 -4.81 4.12
CA LYS A 147 -13.67 -4.61 5.47
C LYS A 147 -12.66 -3.86 6.33
N ILE A 148 -13.17 -3.19 7.34
CA ILE A 148 -12.41 -2.50 8.37
C ILE A 148 -12.56 -3.26 9.69
N LEU A 149 -11.47 -3.45 10.42
CA LEU A 149 -11.50 -3.78 11.84
C LEU A 149 -11.13 -2.52 12.61
N ASN A 150 -12.13 -1.93 13.28
CA ASN A 150 -11.92 -0.82 14.20
C ASN A 150 -11.56 -1.38 15.56
N ILE A 151 -10.51 -0.84 16.17
CA ILE A 151 -9.98 -1.26 17.47
C ILE A 151 -9.77 -0.03 18.33
N GLU A 152 -10.24 -0.07 19.57
CA GLU A 152 -9.84 0.85 20.63
C GLU A 152 -8.86 0.14 21.56
N LEU A 153 -7.71 0.78 21.77
CA LEU A 153 -6.62 0.27 22.60
C LEU A 153 -6.63 0.92 23.98
N ASP A 154 -6.03 0.22 24.95
CA ASP A 154 -5.87 0.67 26.33
C ASP A 154 -5.01 1.94 26.50
N LYS A 155 -4.20 2.28 25.49
CA LYS A 155 -3.29 3.42 25.49
C LYS A 155 -3.02 3.96 24.10
N VAL A 156 -2.50 5.19 24.05
CA VAL A 156 -2.03 5.82 22.81
C VAL A 156 -0.90 5.01 22.19
N VAL A 157 -0.95 4.86 20.87
CA VAL A 157 0.04 4.11 20.09
C VAL A 157 1.33 4.93 19.97
N ASP A 158 2.46 4.34 20.37
CA ASP A 158 3.79 4.88 20.06
C ASP A 158 4.16 4.51 18.62
N ILE A 159 4.04 5.49 17.72
CA ILE A 159 4.18 5.33 16.27
C ILE A 159 5.61 4.91 15.87
N PRO A 160 6.69 5.53 16.39
CA PRO A 160 8.05 5.05 16.12
C PRO A 160 8.28 3.58 16.49
N ARG A 161 7.81 3.13 17.66
CA ARG A 161 7.93 1.73 18.07
C ARG A 161 7.09 0.80 17.19
N LEU A 162 5.87 1.21 16.83
CA LEU A 162 5.04 0.46 15.87
C LEU A 162 5.76 0.29 14.53
N LEU A 163 6.31 1.36 13.97
CA LEU A 163 7.02 1.32 12.70
C LEU A 163 8.24 0.38 12.75
N ALA A 164 9.01 0.42 13.84
CA ALA A 164 10.13 -0.50 14.05
C ALA A 164 9.68 -1.97 14.05
N ASN A 165 8.58 -2.29 14.73
CA ASN A 165 7.98 -3.63 14.71
C ASN A 165 7.53 -4.04 13.30
N ILE A 166 6.85 -3.14 12.57
CA ILE A 166 6.39 -3.37 11.20
C ILE A 166 7.59 -3.71 10.29
N MET A 167 8.67 -2.93 10.38
CA MET A 167 9.91 -3.11 9.61
C MET A 167 10.63 -4.42 9.96
N GLY A 168 10.75 -4.74 11.24
CA GLY A 168 11.35 -6.00 11.70
C GLY A 168 10.56 -7.23 11.27
N GLN A 169 9.23 -7.14 11.24
CA GLN A 169 8.37 -8.23 10.80
C GLN A 169 8.38 -8.43 9.28
N ASN A 170 8.46 -7.36 8.48
CA ASN A 170 8.27 -7.41 7.03
C ASN A 170 9.45 -6.78 6.25
N PRO A 171 10.71 -7.24 6.41
CA PRO A 171 11.90 -6.51 5.96
C PRO A 171 11.96 -6.22 4.44
N ASN A 172 11.21 -6.97 3.64
CA ASN A 172 11.17 -6.86 2.18
C ASN A 172 10.05 -5.96 1.64
N ALA A 173 9.22 -5.38 2.52
CA ALA A 173 8.08 -4.54 2.15
C ALA A 173 8.49 -3.08 1.87
N TYR A 174 7.54 -2.34 1.30
CA TYR A 174 7.52 -0.87 1.31
C TYR A 174 6.91 -0.43 2.63
N HIS A 175 7.75 0.10 3.51
CA HIS A 175 7.34 0.56 4.83
C HIS A 175 7.01 2.04 4.75
N PHE A 176 5.94 2.45 5.42
CA PHE A 176 5.55 3.84 5.42
C PHE A 176 4.92 4.25 6.75
N SER A 177 5.16 5.50 7.11
CA SER A 177 4.43 6.25 8.14
C SER A 177 4.17 7.63 7.55
N VAL A 178 2.90 7.95 7.31
CA VAL A 178 2.46 9.16 6.62
C VAL A 178 1.56 9.94 7.55
N PRO A 179 2.00 11.11 8.05
CA PRO A 179 1.12 12.03 8.75
C PRO A 179 0.00 12.48 7.80
N LEU A 180 -1.24 12.20 8.18
CA LEU A 180 -2.44 12.73 7.56
C LEU A 180 -2.95 13.90 8.40
N GLU A 181 -3.99 14.59 7.93
CA GLU A 181 -4.56 15.76 8.59
C GLU A 181 -5.01 15.47 10.04
N ASN A 182 -5.58 14.29 10.28
CA ASN A 182 -6.19 13.93 11.58
C ASN A 182 -5.66 12.62 12.16
N SER A 183 -4.74 11.96 11.49
CA SER A 183 -4.33 10.58 11.78
C SER A 183 -2.97 10.28 11.17
N ILE A 184 -2.45 9.07 11.41
CA ILE A 184 -1.24 8.57 10.75
C ILE A 184 -1.58 7.30 9.99
N LEU A 185 -1.26 7.28 8.69
CA LEU A 185 -1.34 6.09 7.87
C LEU A 185 0.01 5.35 7.93
N ILE A 186 0.01 4.13 8.45
CA ILE A 186 1.23 3.35 8.69
C ILE A 186 1.07 1.92 8.20
N GLY A 187 2.12 1.34 7.60
CA GLY A 187 2.03 -0.04 7.09
C GLY A 187 3.28 -0.60 6.43
N ALA A 188 3.15 -1.84 5.96
CA ALA A 188 4.16 -2.59 5.22
C ALA A 188 3.55 -3.19 3.94
N SER A 189 3.52 -2.40 2.88
CA SER A 189 2.96 -2.84 1.61
C SER A 189 3.91 -3.79 0.88
N PRO A 190 3.45 -4.95 0.40
CA PRO A 190 4.26 -5.80 -0.47
C PRO A 190 4.26 -5.33 -1.94
N GLU A 191 3.44 -4.34 -2.32
CA GLU A 191 3.09 -4.07 -3.72
C GLU A 191 3.53 -2.68 -4.19
N LEU A 192 4.34 -2.66 -5.26
CA LEU A 192 4.77 -1.43 -5.93
C LEU A 192 3.79 -1.11 -7.05
N LEU A 193 3.13 0.06 -6.98
CA LEU A 193 2.41 0.56 -8.15
C LEU A 193 3.42 1.01 -9.20
N ILE A 194 4.30 1.95 -8.82
CA ILE A 194 5.25 2.53 -9.76
C ILE A 194 6.51 3.05 -9.06
N ARG A 195 7.66 2.79 -9.66
CA ARG A 195 8.90 3.53 -9.45
C ARG A 195 9.35 4.13 -10.78
N LYS A 196 9.71 5.41 -10.80
CA LYS A 196 10.29 6.10 -11.97
C LYS A 196 11.69 6.61 -11.64
N GLN A 197 12.65 6.29 -12.51
CA GLN A 197 14.05 6.72 -12.44
C GLN A 197 14.49 7.19 -13.83
N GLY A 198 14.55 8.50 -14.04
CA GLY A 198 14.73 9.10 -15.36
C GLY A 198 13.61 8.61 -16.31
N THR A 199 14.01 7.96 -17.40
CA THR A 199 13.11 7.35 -18.40
C THR A 199 12.68 5.93 -18.05
N LYS A 200 13.28 5.28 -17.04
CA LYS A 200 12.93 3.92 -16.62
C LYS A 200 11.78 3.93 -15.65
N MET A 201 10.86 2.98 -15.79
CA MET A 201 9.80 2.73 -14.83
C MET A 201 9.69 1.25 -14.48
N PHE A 202 9.27 1.00 -13.25
CA PHE A 202 9.09 -0.34 -12.69
C PHE A 202 7.73 -0.44 -12.01
N SER A 203 7.06 -1.58 -12.13
CA SER A 203 5.84 -1.93 -11.41
C SER A 203 5.92 -3.38 -10.95
N ASN A 204 5.30 -3.73 -9.83
CA ASN A 204 5.24 -5.12 -9.38
C ASN A 204 3.84 -5.44 -8.84
N PRO A 205 2.85 -5.66 -9.72
CA PRO A 205 1.51 -6.09 -9.32
C PRO A 205 1.52 -7.43 -8.58
N LEU A 206 0.69 -7.52 -7.54
CA LEU A 206 0.43 -8.75 -6.79
C LEU A 206 -1.05 -9.11 -6.87
N ALA A 207 -1.36 -10.36 -7.25
CA ALA A 207 -2.73 -10.88 -7.26
C ALA A 207 -2.70 -12.41 -7.28
N GLY A 208 -3.64 -13.04 -6.59
CA GLY A 208 -3.54 -14.44 -6.19
C GLY A 208 -2.75 -14.61 -4.89
N SER A 209 -3.32 -15.34 -3.94
CA SER A 209 -2.80 -15.42 -2.58
C SER A 209 -3.00 -16.80 -1.95
N ALA A 210 -2.04 -17.22 -1.14
CA ALA A 210 -2.18 -18.40 -0.27
C ALA A 210 -1.59 -18.11 1.10
N LYS A 211 -2.21 -18.63 2.17
CA LYS A 211 -1.72 -18.42 3.54
C LYS A 211 -0.40 -19.15 3.77
N ARG A 212 0.52 -18.53 4.50
CA ARG A 212 1.74 -19.18 5.01
C ARG A 212 1.40 -20.23 6.07
N LEU A 213 2.07 -21.37 6.03
CA LEU A 213 1.89 -22.47 6.99
C LEU A 213 3.14 -22.66 7.85
N GLN A 214 2.95 -23.10 9.10
CA GLN A 214 4.06 -23.32 10.04
C GLN A 214 4.93 -24.52 9.64
N ASN A 215 4.33 -25.56 9.05
CA ASN A 215 5.06 -26.71 8.56
C ASN A 215 5.66 -26.39 7.18
N ALA A 216 6.98 -26.47 7.05
CA ALA A 216 7.69 -26.07 5.83
C ALA A 216 7.27 -26.85 4.57
N GLU A 217 7.02 -28.16 4.67
CA GLU A 217 6.57 -28.96 3.53
C GLU A 217 5.15 -28.61 3.10
N ALA A 218 4.25 -28.34 4.06
CA ALA A 218 2.91 -27.86 3.78
C ALA A 218 2.94 -26.44 3.19
N ASP A 219 3.79 -25.56 3.70
CA ASP A 219 3.98 -24.18 3.23
C ASP A 219 4.46 -24.15 1.78
N GLN A 220 5.45 -25.00 1.45
CA GLN A 220 5.95 -25.15 0.08
C GLN A 220 4.87 -25.71 -0.86
N ARG A 221 4.09 -26.71 -0.41
CA ARG A 221 2.95 -27.22 -1.20
C ARG A 221 1.87 -26.15 -1.42
N ALA A 222 1.65 -25.26 -0.46
CA ALA A 222 0.73 -24.13 -0.63
C ALA A 222 1.22 -23.17 -1.72
N ALA A 223 2.53 -22.87 -1.76
CA ALA A 223 3.14 -22.07 -2.82
C ALA A 223 3.02 -22.73 -4.20
N GLU A 224 3.28 -24.04 -4.30
CA GLU A 224 3.14 -24.82 -5.54
C GLU A 224 1.68 -24.95 -6.00
N THR A 225 0.74 -25.00 -5.06
CA THR A 225 -0.69 -25.02 -5.37
C THR A 225 -1.12 -23.66 -5.92
N LEU A 226 -0.65 -22.57 -5.31
CA LEU A 226 -0.92 -21.21 -5.78
C LEU A 226 -0.38 -20.99 -7.20
N SER A 227 0.86 -21.41 -7.48
CA SER A 227 1.47 -21.22 -8.81
C SER A 227 0.74 -21.96 -9.93
N LYS A 228 0.06 -23.06 -9.61
CA LYS A 228 -0.71 -23.89 -10.56
C LYS A 228 -2.21 -23.60 -10.55
N SER A 229 -2.68 -22.72 -9.67
CA SER A 229 -4.11 -22.42 -9.53
C SER A 229 -4.63 -21.66 -10.75
N ILE A 230 -5.58 -22.26 -11.47
CA ILE A 230 -6.22 -21.64 -12.64
C ILE A 230 -6.96 -20.34 -12.24
N LYS A 231 -7.59 -20.31 -11.05
CA LYS A 231 -8.30 -19.13 -10.51
C LYS A 231 -7.31 -17.99 -10.31
N ASP A 232 -6.25 -18.23 -9.54
CA ASP A 232 -5.27 -17.20 -9.18
C ASP A 232 -4.46 -16.72 -10.39
N GLN A 233 -4.08 -17.63 -11.30
CA GLN A 233 -3.44 -17.29 -12.56
C GLN A 233 -4.35 -16.42 -13.45
N TYR A 234 -5.65 -16.73 -13.50
CA TYR A 234 -6.63 -15.89 -14.21
C TYR A 234 -6.74 -14.51 -13.58
N GLU A 235 -6.88 -14.43 -12.26
CA GLU A 235 -6.95 -13.18 -11.52
C GLU A 235 -5.69 -12.32 -11.75
N HIS A 236 -4.50 -12.93 -11.68
CA HIS A 236 -3.22 -12.25 -11.87
C HIS A 236 -3.10 -11.66 -13.27
N ARG A 237 -3.45 -12.45 -14.29
CA ARG A 237 -3.40 -12.00 -15.70
C ARG A 237 -4.27 -10.77 -15.94
N LEU A 238 -5.46 -10.68 -15.32
CA LEU A 238 -6.32 -9.49 -15.46
C LEU A 238 -5.62 -8.22 -14.97
N VAL A 239 -4.80 -8.32 -13.92
CA VAL A 239 -4.04 -7.19 -13.38
C VAL A 239 -2.91 -6.79 -14.32
N VAL A 240 -2.08 -7.76 -14.73
CA VAL A 240 -0.93 -7.53 -15.61
C VAL A 240 -1.38 -6.93 -16.94
N GLU A 241 -2.44 -7.46 -17.55
CA GLU A 241 -2.97 -6.95 -18.82
C GLU A 241 -3.57 -5.55 -18.71
N SER A 242 -4.20 -5.23 -17.57
CA SER A 242 -4.66 -3.87 -17.32
C SER A 242 -3.49 -2.90 -17.24
N ILE A 243 -2.41 -3.26 -16.52
CA ILE A 243 -1.21 -2.40 -16.43
C ILE A 243 -0.57 -2.25 -17.81
N ARG A 244 -0.41 -3.34 -18.57
CA ARG A 244 0.11 -3.29 -19.94
C ARG A 244 -0.71 -2.33 -20.81
N SER A 245 -2.04 -2.43 -20.74
CA SER A 245 -2.96 -1.58 -21.50
C SER A 245 -2.83 -0.11 -21.09
N SER A 246 -2.71 0.18 -19.79
CA SER A 246 -2.53 1.54 -19.25
C SER A 246 -1.22 2.22 -19.66
N LEU A 247 -0.22 1.44 -20.08
CA LEU A 247 1.08 1.94 -20.54
C LEU A 247 1.17 2.10 -22.07
N VAL A 248 0.18 1.61 -22.82
CA VAL A 248 0.14 1.77 -24.27
C VAL A 248 0.16 3.26 -24.62
N GLY A 249 1.12 3.64 -25.47
CA GLY A 249 1.30 5.04 -25.88
C GLY A 249 2.27 5.85 -25.01
N LEU A 250 2.58 5.39 -23.80
CA LEU A 250 3.48 6.07 -22.85
C LEU A 250 4.92 5.54 -22.87
N VAL A 251 5.11 4.31 -23.38
CA VAL A 251 6.41 3.61 -23.35
C VAL A 251 6.89 3.22 -24.76
N ASP A 252 8.22 3.21 -24.94
CA ASP A 252 8.91 2.72 -26.14
C ASP A 252 9.22 1.23 -26.03
N ASN A 253 9.54 0.76 -24.83
CA ASN A 253 9.80 -0.65 -24.55
C ASN A 253 9.06 -1.06 -23.27
N LEU A 254 8.52 -2.27 -23.26
CA LEU A 254 7.81 -2.87 -22.15
C LEU A 254 8.24 -4.33 -22.03
N ASN A 255 8.91 -4.65 -20.92
CA ASN A 255 9.29 -6.00 -20.54
C ASN A 255 8.33 -6.50 -19.45
N VAL A 256 7.54 -7.52 -19.79
CA VAL A 256 6.59 -8.20 -18.89
C VAL A 256 6.92 -9.69 -18.99
N PRO A 257 7.35 -10.35 -17.91
CA PRO A 257 7.52 -11.80 -17.88
C PRO A 257 6.23 -12.52 -18.30
N ASP A 258 6.37 -13.62 -19.07
CA ASP A 258 5.23 -14.41 -19.55
C ASP A 258 4.47 -15.11 -18.41
N GLU A 259 5.19 -15.49 -17.35
CA GLU A 259 4.65 -16.21 -16.20
C GLU A 259 4.98 -15.47 -14.89
N PRO A 260 4.06 -15.43 -13.92
CA PRO A 260 4.33 -14.83 -12.63
C PRO A 260 5.30 -15.69 -11.80
N SER A 261 6.07 -15.02 -10.95
CA SER A 261 6.84 -15.65 -9.88
C SER A 261 6.00 -15.78 -8.60
N VAL A 262 6.41 -16.65 -7.68
CA VAL A 262 5.82 -16.75 -6.34
C VAL A 262 6.75 -16.06 -5.33
N ILE A 263 6.24 -15.06 -4.63
CA ILE A 263 6.95 -14.36 -3.55
C ILE A 263 6.26 -14.57 -2.21
N SER A 264 6.98 -14.42 -1.11
CA SER A 264 6.41 -14.50 0.25
C SER A 264 6.50 -13.19 1.01
N THR A 265 5.49 -13.00 1.85
CA THR A 265 5.50 -12.18 3.06
C THR A 265 5.50 -13.12 4.27
N PRO A 266 5.64 -12.62 5.51
CA PRO A 266 5.53 -13.47 6.70
C PRO A 266 4.21 -14.22 6.83
N THR A 267 3.12 -13.68 6.27
CA THR A 267 1.76 -14.23 6.43
C THR A 267 1.17 -14.83 5.17
N MET A 268 1.62 -14.40 3.97
CA MET A 268 1.04 -14.81 2.69
C MET A 268 2.10 -15.12 1.61
N TRP A 269 1.80 -16.08 0.75
CA TRP A 269 2.37 -16.23 -0.60
C TRP A 269 1.56 -15.37 -1.60
N HIS A 270 2.24 -14.83 -2.61
CA HIS A 270 1.64 -14.02 -3.68
C HIS A 270 2.22 -14.38 -5.05
N LEU A 271 1.39 -14.34 -6.10
CA LEU A 271 1.89 -14.27 -7.47
C LEU A 271 2.34 -12.84 -7.78
N SER A 272 3.48 -12.70 -8.45
CA SER A 272 4.19 -11.44 -8.67
C SER A 272 4.80 -11.39 -10.06
N THR A 273 4.55 -10.30 -10.78
CA THR A 273 5.13 -10.04 -12.10
C THR A 273 5.87 -8.70 -12.06
N GLU A 274 7.20 -8.73 -12.11
CA GLU A 274 8.00 -7.51 -12.18
C GLU A 274 8.00 -6.96 -13.61
N ILE A 275 7.42 -5.78 -13.79
CA ILE A 275 7.29 -5.10 -15.07
C ILE A 275 8.35 -4.00 -15.14
N GLU A 276 9.15 -3.98 -16.20
CA GLU A 276 10.05 -2.88 -16.52
C GLU A 276 9.61 -2.22 -17.82
N ALA A 277 9.59 -0.89 -17.87
CA ALA A 277 9.35 -0.16 -19.11
C ALA A 277 10.29 1.04 -19.26
N THR A 278 10.47 1.47 -20.51
CA THR A 278 11.19 2.69 -20.87
C THR A 278 10.20 3.67 -21.48
N LEU A 279 10.03 4.84 -20.85
CA LEU A 279 9.12 5.90 -21.26
C LEU A 279 9.57 6.49 -22.61
N ARG A 280 8.59 6.96 -23.40
CA ARG A 280 8.86 7.58 -24.71
C ARG A 280 9.57 8.92 -24.58
N GLY A 281 10.58 9.13 -25.43
CA GLY A 281 11.29 10.41 -25.59
C GLY A 281 12.10 10.86 -24.37
N GLU A 282 12.61 12.10 -24.41
CA GLU A 282 13.32 12.73 -23.29
C GLU A 282 12.34 13.14 -22.17
N SER A 283 11.71 12.16 -21.50
CA SER A 283 11.05 12.19 -20.19
C SER A 283 10.34 13.50 -19.77
N THR A 284 9.37 14.01 -20.55
CA THR A 284 8.42 15.02 -20.05
C THR A 284 7.21 14.42 -19.34
N THR A 285 6.99 13.10 -19.46
CA THR A 285 5.86 12.41 -18.82
C THR A 285 6.00 12.44 -17.29
N SER A 286 5.06 13.12 -16.64
CA SER A 286 4.96 13.14 -15.17
C SER A 286 4.66 11.76 -14.62
N ILE A 287 5.28 11.40 -13.49
CA ILE A 287 4.94 10.16 -12.76
C ILE A 287 3.44 10.10 -12.43
N PHE A 288 2.81 11.25 -12.19
CA PHE A 288 1.39 11.34 -11.88
C PHE A 288 0.50 11.04 -13.08
N ASP A 289 0.94 11.30 -14.31
CA ASP A 289 0.18 10.92 -15.51
C ASP A 289 0.16 9.41 -15.69
N ILE A 290 1.26 8.74 -15.33
CA ILE A 290 1.34 7.27 -15.31
C ILE A 290 0.46 6.72 -14.17
N ILE A 291 0.48 7.33 -12.99
CA ILE A 291 -0.41 6.94 -11.88
C ILE A 291 -1.88 7.06 -12.31
N LYS A 292 -2.29 8.16 -12.94
CA LYS A 292 -3.67 8.37 -13.42
C LYS A 292 -4.10 7.31 -14.43
N SER A 293 -3.18 6.76 -15.24
CA SER A 293 -3.51 5.71 -16.19
C SER A 293 -3.59 4.31 -15.57
N MET A 294 -2.81 4.05 -14.51
CA MET A 294 -2.70 2.73 -13.89
C MET A 294 -3.60 2.52 -12.65
N HIS A 295 -3.84 3.55 -11.86
CA HIS A 295 -4.51 3.45 -10.56
C HIS A 295 -6.02 3.75 -10.68
N PRO A 296 -6.88 3.02 -9.93
CA PRO A 296 -6.59 1.79 -9.21
C PRO A 296 -6.42 0.60 -10.18
N THR A 297 -5.44 -0.26 -9.90
CA THR A 297 -5.26 -1.51 -10.67
C THR A 297 -6.38 -2.50 -10.35
N PRO A 298 -6.63 -3.52 -11.18
CA PRO A 298 -7.56 -4.57 -10.84
C PRO A 298 -7.20 -5.39 -9.60
N ALA A 299 -5.96 -5.28 -9.08
CA ALA A 299 -5.58 -5.88 -7.80
C ALA A 299 -6.29 -5.23 -6.61
N MET A 300 -6.63 -3.93 -6.75
CA MET A 300 -7.26 -3.12 -5.69
C MET A 300 -8.70 -2.74 -5.99
N CYS A 301 -9.10 -2.72 -7.26
CA CYS A 301 -10.45 -2.34 -7.69
C CYS A 301 -11.16 -3.50 -8.39
N GLY A 302 -10.91 -3.73 -9.66
CA GLY A 302 -11.51 -4.84 -10.41
C GLY A 302 -11.50 -4.60 -11.92
N THR A 303 -12.22 -5.44 -12.66
CA THR A 303 -12.24 -5.42 -14.13
C THR A 303 -13.67 -5.61 -14.65
N PRO A 304 -14.20 -4.71 -15.51
CA PRO A 304 -13.64 -3.41 -15.89
C PRO A 304 -13.58 -2.41 -14.72
N THR A 305 -12.52 -1.62 -14.62
CA THR A 305 -12.23 -0.77 -13.45
C THR A 305 -13.36 0.19 -13.09
N GLN A 306 -13.96 0.88 -14.08
CA GLN A 306 -15.05 1.83 -13.80
C GLN A 306 -16.29 1.15 -13.24
N LEU A 307 -16.63 -0.05 -13.73
CA LEU A 307 -17.77 -0.80 -13.24
C LEU A 307 -17.48 -1.35 -11.84
N ALA A 308 -16.30 -1.93 -11.64
CA ALA A 308 -15.86 -2.41 -10.33
C ALA A 308 -15.91 -1.32 -9.26
N LYS A 309 -15.47 -0.09 -9.61
CA LYS A 309 -15.57 1.07 -8.71
C LYS A 309 -17.00 1.37 -8.29
N ARG A 310 -17.96 1.39 -9.23
CA ARG A 310 -19.38 1.58 -8.89
C ARG A 310 -19.90 0.51 -7.96
N HIS A 311 -19.50 -0.76 -8.17
CA HIS A 311 -19.89 -1.84 -7.27
C HIS A 311 -19.28 -1.68 -5.89
N ILE A 312 -18.01 -1.27 -5.78
CA ILE A 312 -17.37 -0.92 -4.51
C ILE A 312 -18.17 0.17 -3.79
N ASP A 313 -18.49 1.27 -4.48
CA ASP A 313 -19.22 2.41 -3.92
C ASP A 313 -20.65 2.04 -3.45
N ILE A 314 -21.28 1.02 -4.07
CA ILE A 314 -22.62 0.54 -3.71
C ILE A 314 -22.57 -0.48 -2.56
N LEU A 315 -21.59 -1.39 -2.59
CA LEU A 315 -21.56 -2.55 -1.71
C LEU A 315 -20.81 -2.28 -0.40
N GLU A 316 -19.75 -1.48 -0.41
CA GLU A 316 -18.98 -1.19 0.80
C GLU A 316 -19.69 -0.14 1.65
N PRO A 317 -20.02 -0.43 2.93
CA PRO A 317 -20.68 0.53 3.81
C PRO A 317 -19.71 1.57 4.40
N HIS A 318 -18.47 1.60 3.93
CA HIS A 318 -17.40 2.44 4.45
C HIS A 318 -16.59 3.06 3.31
N PRO A 319 -16.08 4.29 3.48
CA PRO A 319 -15.12 4.85 2.54
C PRO A 319 -13.75 4.22 2.77
N ARG A 320 -13.05 3.88 1.68
CA ARG A 320 -11.65 3.40 1.77
C ARG A 320 -10.65 4.49 2.16
N GLY A 321 -10.93 5.75 1.81
CA GLY A 321 -9.99 6.85 2.00
C GLY A 321 -8.64 6.55 1.34
N PHE A 322 -7.59 6.45 2.15
CA PHE A 322 -6.24 6.12 1.69
C PHE A 322 -5.95 4.62 1.61
N PHE A 323 -6.78 3.75 2.19
CA PHE A 323 -6.64 2.30 1.99
C PHE A 323 -6.82 1.94 0.52
N SER A 324 -5.96 1.06 0.00
CA SER A 324 -5.85 0.74 -1.42
C SER A 324 -5.55 1.95 -2.33
N GLY A 325 -5.23 3.12 -1.76
CA GLY A 325 -4.65 4.28 -2.44
C GLY A 325 -3.14 4.11 -2.62
N LEU A 326 -2.40 5.21 -2.60
CA LEU A 326 -0.95 5.22 -2.79
C LEU A 326 -0.24 6.01 -1.71
N VAL A 327 0.96 5.55 -1.36
CA VAL A 327 1.89 6.24 -0.45
C VAL A 327 3.26 6.28 -1.09
N GLY A 328 3.95 7.40 -0.99
CA GLY A 328 5.21 7.55 -1.71
C GLY A 328 5.73 8.96 -1.78
N TRP A 329 6.60 9.16 -2.76
CA TRP A 329 7.29 10.43 -2.99
C TRP A 329 7.61 10.64 -4.47
N CYS A 330 7.84 11.90 -4.84
CA CYS A 330 8.53 12.27 -6.07
C CYS A 330 9.46 13.48 -5.85
N ASP A 331 10.45 13.65 -6.72
CA ASP A 331 11.36 14.81 -6.72
C ASP A 331 11.09 15.74 -7.91
N ALA A 332 11.65 16.94 -7.86
CA ALA A 332 11.55 17.93 -8.94
C ALA A 332 12.17 17.48 -10.28
N GLN A 333 12.94 16.39 -10.28
CA GLN A 333 13.49 15.79 -11.50
C GLN A 333 12.53 14.75 -12.12
N GLY A 334 11.37 14.54 -11.49
CA GLY A 334 10.34 13.62 -11.94
C GLY A 334 10.65 12.15 -11.63
N ASN A 335 11.57 11.86 -10.71
CA ASN A 335 11.73 10.53 -10.15
C ASN A 335 10.75 10.33 -8.99
N GLY A 336 10.46 9.10 -8.64
CA GLY A 336 9.61 8.81 -7.50
C GLY A 336 9.32 7.33 -7.31
N GLU A 337 8.70 7.00 -6.19
CA GLU A 337 8.31 5.64 -5.82
C GLU A 337 6.98 5.71 -5.06
N TRP A 338 5.99 4.95 -5.53
CA TRP A 338 4.63 4.89 -4.98
C TRP A 338 4.21 3.44 -4.80
N ALA A 339 4.02 3.05 -3.54
CA ALA A 339 3.48 1.75 -3.16
C ALA A 339 1.96 1.82 -2.97
N ILE A 340 1.29 0.69 -3.13
CA ILE A 340 -0.15 0.59 -2.83
C ILE A 340 -0.33 0.55 -1.32
N ALA A 341 -1.22 1.38 -0.76
CA ALA A 341 -1.46 1.45 0.68
C ALA A 341 -2.34 0.28 1.17
N ILE A 342 -1.71 -0.89 1.35
CA ILE A 342 -2.30 -2.12 1.90
C ILE A 342 -1.42 -2.67 3.02
N ARG A 343 -1.97 -3.61 3.81
CA ARG A 343 -1.33 -4.11 5.06
C ARG A 343 -0.96 -2.92 5.95
N CYS A 344 -1.96 -2.09 6.19
CA CYS A 344 -1.81 -0.80 6.84
C CYS A 344 -2.91 -0.56 7.87
N ALA A 345 -2.67 0.47 8.68
CA ALA A 345 -3.58 0.99 9.67
C ALA A 345 -3.66 2.51 9.55
N GLU A 346 -4.84 3.06 9.84
CA GLU A 346 -4.98 4.46 10.19
C GLU A 346 -5.07 4.59 11.72
N VAL A 347 -4.20 5.40 12.32
CA VAL A 347 -4.04 5.51 13.77
C VAL A 347 -4.34 6.94 14.24
N THR A 348 -5.22 7.08 15.22
CA THR A 348 -5.56 8.34 15.89
C THR A 348 -5.55 8.14 17.40
N GLY A 349 -4.45 8.52 18.06
CA GLY A 349 -4.29 8.30 19.50
C GLY A 349 -4.29 6.81 19.86
N ASN A 350 -5.32 6.34 20.56
CA ASN A 350 -5.55 4.94 20.90
C ASN A 350 -6.54 4.21 19.96
N LYS A 351 -7.05 4.89 18.92
CA LYS A 351 -8.00 4.31 17.95
C LYS A 351 -7.26 3.88 16.69
N VAL A 352 -7.57 2.67 16.22
CA VAL A 352 -6.92 2.04 15.08
C VAL A 352 -7.97 1.50 14.12
N ALA A 353 -7.86 1.84 12.84
CA ALA A 353 -8.64 1.22 11.76
C ALA A 353 -7.69 0.37 10.91
N LEU A 354 -7.90 -0.96 10.93
CA LEU A 354 -7.18 -1.90 10.08
C LEU A 354 -8.02 -2.24 8.86
N PHE A 355 -7.40 -2.29 7.69
CA PHE A 355 -8.10 -2.54 6.44
C PHE A 355 -7.60 -3.81 5.75
N ALA A 356 -8.51 -4.56 5.15
CA ALA A 356 -8.16 -5.64 4.23
C ALA A 356 -9.23 -5.84 3.17
N GLY A 357 -8.78 -6.16 1.95
CA GLY A 357 -9.63 -6.49 0.81
C GLY A 357 -9.34 -7.88 0.27
N ALA A 358 -10.33 -8.48 -0.41
CA ALA A 358 -10.26 -9.76 -1.10
C ALA A 358 -10.67 -9.58 -2.56
N GLY A 359 -9.94 -10.23 -3.47
CA GLY A 359 -10.23 -10.21 -4.90
C GLY A 359 -11.32 -11.23 -5.25
N VAL A 360 -12.54 -10.75 -5.47
CA VAL A 360 -13.68 -11.60 -5.81
C VAL A 360 -13.72 -11.82 -7.32
N VAL A 361 -13.75 -13.10 -7.71
CA VAL A 361 -13.97 -13.59 -9.08
C VAL A 361 -15.00 -14.73 -9.07
N SER A 362 -15.47 -15.14 -10.25
CA SER A 362 -16.35 -16.33 -10.35
C SER A 362 -15.69 -17.55 -9.69
N GLY A 363 -16.44 -18.26 -8.83
CA GLY A 363 -15.95 -19.38 -8.03
C GLY A 363 -15.31 -18.99 -6.69
N SER A 364 -15.38 -17.72 -6.29
CA SER A 364 -15.01 -17.29 -4.92
C SER A 364 -16.02 -17.81 -3.89
N SER A 365 -15.58 -18.03 -2.66
CA SER A 365 -16.41 -18.51 -1.55
C SER A 365 -16.49 -17.40 -0.49
N PRO A 366 -17.68 -16.89 -0.13
CA PRO A 366 -17.82 -15.81 0.85
C PRO A 366 -17.03 -16.02 2.15
N GLU A 367 -17.11 -17.23 2.71
CA GLU A 367 -16.39 -17.59 3.92
C GLU A 367 -14.87 -17.59 3.72
N SER A 368 -14.40 -18.08 2.57
CA SER A 368 -12.97 -18.07 2.24
C SER A 368 -12.43 -16.65 2.10
N GLU A 369 -13.21 -15.74 1.50
CA GLU A 369 -12.82 -14.33 1.34
C GLU A 369 -12.80 -13.59 2.70
N TRP A 370 -13.71 -13.94 3.62
CA TRP A 370 -13.66 -13.45 5.01
C TRP A 370 -12.37 -13.88 5.71
N LEU A 371 -12.03 -15.18 5.62
CA LEU A 371 -10.83 -15.73 6.24
C LEU A 371 -9.54 -15.16 5.62
N GLU A 372 -9.52 -14.94 4.30
CA GLU A 372 -8.41 -14.30 3.61
C GLU A 372 -8.17 -12.88 4.10
N THR A 373 -9.24 -12.07 4.20
CA THR A 373 -9.13 -10.69 4.68
C THR A 373 -8.70 -10.63 6.15
N SER A 374 -9.22 -11.51 7.01
CA SER A 374 -8.73 -11.66 8.40
C SER A 374 -7.24 -12.03 8.44
N ALA A 375 -6.79 -12.98 7.61
CA ALA A 375 -5.37 -13.35 7.53
C ALA A 375 -4.46 -12.19 7.09
N LYS A 376 -4.92 -11.32 6.17
CA LYS A 376 -4.19 -10.12 5.75
C LYS A 376 -4.05 -9.08 6.88
N MET A 377 -5.07 -8.94 7.74
CA MET A 377 -5.03 -8.02 8.90
C MET A 377 -4.04 -8.48 9.98
N ARG A 378 -3.75 -9.79 10.07
CA ARG A 378 -2.83 -10.36 11.07
C ARG A 378 -1.44 -9.72 11.01
N THR A 379 -0.99 -9.28 9.82
CA THR A 379 0.27 -8.54 9.67
C THR A 379 0.33 -7.32 10.58
N MET A 380 -0.73 -6.51 10.63
CA MET A 380 -0.76 -5.32 11.48
C MET A 380 -1.04 -5.68 12.95
N ILE A 381 -1.97 -6.60 13.22
CA ILE A 381 -2.27 -7.04 14.60
C ILE A 381 -1.00 -7.50 15.34
N ASN A 382 -0.16 -8.28 14.66
CA ASN A 382 1.12 -8.73 15.20
C ASN A 382 2.08 -7.56 15.48
N ALA A 383 2.08 -6.52 14.66
CA ALA A 383 2.93 -5.34 14.84
C ALA A 383 2.49 -4.48 16.03
N PHE A 384 1.18 -4.40 16.29
CA PHE A 384 0.61 -3.75 17.48
C PHE A 384 0.85 -4.54 18.78
N GLY A 385 1.31 -5.80 18.69
CA GLY A 385 1.52 -6.66 19.85
C GLY A 385 0.21 -7.07 20.57
N ILE A 386 -0.92 -7.04 19.84
CA ILE A 386 -2.23 -7.47 20.33
C ILE A 386 -2.26 -9.00 20.40
N LYS A 387 -2.67 -9.55 21.56
CA LYS A 387 -2.69 -11.01 21.80
C LYS A 387 -4.10 -11.57 21.87
N GLU A 388 -5.08 -10.71 22.09
CA GLU A 388 -6.50 -10.99 22.11
C GLU A 388 -6.97 -11.48 20.73
N ASP A 389 -7.95 -12.37 20.73
CA ASP A 389 -8.55 -12.85 19.50
C ASP A 389 -9.58 -11.84 19.01
N VAL A 390 -9.19 -11.04 18.02
CA VAL A 390 -9.98 -9.93 17.46
C VAL A 390 -10.36 -10.13 15.99
N ILE A 391 -10.05 -11.29 15.39
CA ILE A 391 -10.34 -11.57 13.96
C ILE A 391 -10.92 -12.94 13.65
#